data_AF-A0A7Y7WKK9-F1
#
_entry.id   AF-A0A7Y7WKK9-F1
#
_cell.length_a   1.000
_cell.length_b   1.000
_cell.length_c   1.000
_cell.angle_alpha   90.00
_cell.angle_beta   90.00
_cell.angle_gamma   90.00
#
_symmetry.space_group_name_H-M   'P 1'
#
loop_
_entity.id
_entity.type
_entity.pdbx_description
1 polymer ?
#
loop_
_entity_poly.entity_id
_entity_poly.type
_entity_poly.pdbx_seq_one_letter_code
_entity_poly.pdbx_strand_id
1 'polypeptide(L)'
;MDLTLMMRQKNTMVTDFKTLRTLDVFVGNEVVNLKREQGGMGLELSAVNWFIEDGSRDVLLNILSFIFDLFERKMPEYELWLFSGHSAWQPDTRVVRYRRLWGSLKARGLEVSGGQRSKDYIVERNGGVKFFGALRLPDLSVENILKLMIEERCSYVVVLPSNFDVETIVREGWSGRVIEDVSFFRRVSDCGGLIVKYFGEFDDRERGFLSIGRLELVQALWSD
;
A
#
# COMPACT_ATOMS: atom_id res chain seq x y z
N MET A 1 1.05 35.48 13.51
CA MET A 1 0.61 35.59 12.10
C MET A 1 0.04 34.22 11.75
N ASP A 2 -1.25 34.05 12.05
CA ASP A 2 -1.97 32.78 11.90
C ASP A 2 -2.33 32.56 10.43
N LEU A 3 -1.83 31.45 9.88
CA LEU A 3 -2.34 30.86 8.65
C LEU A 3 -3.18 29.66 9.05
N THR A 4 -4.44 29.92 9.39
CA THR A 4 -5.48 28.90 9.53
C THR A 4 -5.72 28.30 8.14
N LEU A 5 -5.05 27.18 7.84
CA LEU A 5 -5.23 26.45 6.61
C LEU A 5 -6.64 25.82 6.61
N MET A 6 -7.53 26.35 5.77
CA MET A 6 -8.88 25.80 5.60
C MET A 6 -8.81 24.38 5.00
N MET A 7 -9.18 23.38 5.79
CA MET A 7 -9.59 22.05 5.29
C MET A 7 -10.79 22.23 4.36
N ARG A 8 -10.66 21.81 3.10
CA ARG A 8 -11.81 21.69 2.18
C ARG A 8 -12.29 20.25 2.19
N GLN A 9 -13.36 19.99 2.94
CA GLN A 9 -14.17 18.80 2.80
C GLN A 9 -14.95 18.92 1.47
N LYS A 10 -14.56 18.16 0.45
CA LYS A 10 -15.32 18.04 -0.79
C LYS A 10 -15.85 16.62 -0.87
N ASN A 11 -17.14 16.45 -0.56
CA ASN A 11 -17.85 15.21 -0.81
C ASN A 11 -18.15 15.12 -2.31
N THR A 12 -17.23 14.60 -3.12
CA THR A 12 -17.60 14.17 -4.48
C THR A 12 -18.32 12.82 -4.34
N MET A 13 -19.64 12.82 -4.59
CA MET A 13 -20.46 11.62 -4.58
C MET A 13 -20.33 10.90 -5.93
N VAL A 14 -19.32 10.04 -6.04
CA VAL A 14 -19.28 8.96 -7.04
C VAL A 14 -18.90 7.73 -6.23
N THR A 15 -19.85 6.80 -6.03
CA THR A 15 -19.78 5.56 -5.22
C THR A 15 -19.77 5.74 -3.68
N ASP A 16 -20.43 4.81 -2.96
CA ASP A 16 -20.80 4.83 -1.52
C ASP A 16 -19.61 4.78 -0.52
N PHE A 17 -18.58 5.60 -0.71
CA PHE A 17 -17.43 5.70 0.18
C PHE A 17 -17.04 7.15 0.45
N LYS A 18 -16.44 7.38 1.61
CA LYS A 18 -15.91 8.67 2.05
C LYS A 18 -14.46 8.82 1.62
N THR A 19 -14.03 10.07 1.45
CA THR A 19 -12.64 10.43 1.12
C THR A 19 -12.13 11.50 2.07
N LEU A 20 -11.02 11.25 2.77
CA LEU A 20 -10.29 12.27 3.54
C LEU A 20 -8.86 12.42 3.00
N ARG A 21 -8.28 13.61 3.19
CA ARG A 21 -6.99 14.00 2.60
C ARG A 21 -6.19 14.80 3.61
N THR A 22 -4.87 14.65 3.58
CA THR A 22 -3.93 15.48 4.36
C THR A 22 -2.74 15.88 3.50
N LEU A 23 -2.27 17.13 3.69
CA LEU A 23 -1.06 17.64 3.03
C LEU A 23 0.21 17.12 3.70
N ASP A 24 0.15 16.85 5.00
CA ASP A 24 1.31 16.41 5.79
C ASP A 24 0.87 15.31 6.76
N VAL A 25 1.38 14.10 6.55
CA VAL A 25 1.14 12.92 7.42
C VAL A 25 1.86 13.02 8.77
N PHE A 26 2.76 13.98 8.96
CA PHE A 26 3.51 14.18 10.20
C PHE A 26 2.88 15.21 11.15
N VAL A 27 1.80 15.88 10.73
CA VAL A 27 1.01 16.82 11.53
C VAL A 27 -0.31 16.16 11.91
N GLY A 28 -0.85 16.47 13.11
CA GLY A 28 -2.13 15.94 13.58
C GLY A 28 -3.26 16.09 12.55
N ASN A 29 -3.83 14.98 12.08
CA ASN A 29 -4.91 14.94 11.08
C ASN A 29 -5.80 13.68 11.23
N GLU A 30 -6.90 13.64 10.47
CA GLU A 30 -7.91 12.55 10.49
C GLU A 30 -7.61 11.40 9.50
N VAL A 31 -6.52 11.46 8.74
CA VAL A 31 -6.14 10.45 7.73
C VAL A 31 -5.12 9.47 8.30
N VAL A 32 -3.94 9.96 8.72
CA VAL A 32 -2.84 9.17 9.27
C VAL A 32 -1.84 10.08 10.00
N ASN A 33 -1.39 9.66 11.19
CA ASN A 33 -0.46 10.42 12.01
C ASN A 33 0.86 9.67 12.19
N LEU A 34 1.85 9.97 11.33
CA LEU A 34 3.19 9.36 11.36
C LEU A 34 4.16 10.18 12.21
N LYS A 35 5.15 9.53 12.83
CA LYS A 35 6.18 10.21 13.61
C LYS A 35 7.34 10.64 12.73
N ARG A 36 7.71 11.92 12.80
CA ARG A 36 8.84 12.48 12.04
C ARG A 36 10.18 11.84 12.42
N GLU A 37 10.35 11.46 13.69
CA GLU A 37 11.57 10.84 14.24
C GLU A 37 11.96 9.50 13.58
N GLN A 38 11.00 8.81 12.95
CA GLN A 38 11.25 7.52 12.28
C GLN A 38 11.82 7.71 10.86
N GLY A 39 12.53 8.82 10.61
CA GLY A 39 12.65 9.33 9.26
C GLY A 39 13.53 10.54 9.03
N GLY A 40 14.51 10.42 8.13
CA GLY A 40 15.41 11.53 7.75
C GLY A 40 14.70 12.80 7.29
N MET A 41 15.39 13.95 7.42
CA MET A 41 14.91 15.25 6.97
C MET A 41 14.74 15.28 5.44
N GLY A 42 13.62 15.81 4.94
CA GLY A 42 13.56 16.34 3.57
C GLY A 42 12.30 16.02 2.74
N LEU A 43 11.60 14.92 2.99
CA LEU A 43 10.40 14.57 2.21
C LEU A 43 9.10 14.83 2.97
N GLU A 44 8.30 15.77 2.47
CA GLU A 44 6.91 15.95 2.88
C GLU A 44 6.05 14.88 2.21
N LEU A 45 5.39 14.06 3.04
CA LEU A 45 4.49 13.01 2.60
C LEU A 45 3.05 13.48 2.83
N SER A 46 2.21 13.28 1.84
CA SER A 46 0.78 13.54 1.88
C SER A 46 0.01 12.22 1.81
N ALA A 47 -1.27 12.26 2.15
CA ALA A 47 -2.12 11.08 2.06
C ALA A 47 -3.56 11.38 1.66
N VAL A 48 -4.20 10.38 1.08
CA VAL A 48 -5.65 10.32 0.84
C VAL A 48 -6.14 8.96 1.30
N ASN A 49 -7.28 8.91 1.99
CA ASN A 49 -7.96 7.65 2.26
C ASN A 49 -9.31 7.59 1.53
N TRP A 50 -9.72 6.38 1.19
CA TRP A 50 -11.05 6.05 0.68
C TRP A 50 -11.62 4.94 1.54
N PHE A 51 -12.78 5.18 2.17
CA PHE A 51 -13.26 4.27 3.21
C PHE A 51 -14.78 4.24 3.34
N ILE A 52 -15.26 3.16 3.94
CA ILE A 52 -16.66 2.98 4.32
C ILE A 52 -16.78 2.91 5.83
N GLU A 53 -17.93 3.35 6.33
CA GLU A 53 -18.41 3.06 7.68
C GLU A 53 -19.42 1.92 7.60
N ASP A 54 -19.26 0.87 8.40
CA ASP A 54 -20.24 -0.22 8.56
C ASP A 54 -20.69 -0.85 7.21
N GLY A 55 -19.75 -1.08 6.27
CA GLY A 55 -20.06 -1.57 4.91
C GLY A 55 -19.55 -2.97 4.56
N SER A 56 -19.97 -3.53 3.42
CA SER A 56 -19.64 -4.90 3.00
C SER A 56 -18.28 -5.01 2.30
N ARG A 57 -17.80 -6.25 2.14
CA ARG A 57 -16.60 -6.55 1.34
C ARG A 57 -16.75 -6.12 -0.13
N ASP A 58 -17.96 -6.16 -0.69
CA ASP A 58 -18.22 -5.75 -2.07
C ASP A 58 -17.95 -4.26 -2.28
N VAL A 59 -18.23 -3.42 -1.27
CA VAL A 59 -17.91 -1.99 -1.35
C VAL A 59 -16.39 -1.76 -1.29
N LEU A 60 -15.64 -2.54 -0.50
CA LEU A 60 -14.17 -2.50 -0.52
C LEU A 60 -13.61 -2.92 -1.88
N LEU A 61 -14.23 -3.90 -2.54
CA LEU A 61 -13.86 -4.30 -3.89
C LEU A 61 -14.08 -3.15 -4.87
N ASN A 62 -15.23 -2.46 -4.78
CA ASN A 62 -15.53 -1.30 -5.61
C ASN A 62 -14.55 -0.14 -5.37
N ILE A 63 -14.16 0.13 -4.11
CA ILE A 63 -13.14 1.15 -3.80
C ILE A 63 -11.82 0.77 -4.46
N LEU A 64 -11.37 -0.48 -4.34
CA LEU A 64 -10.09 -0.90 -4.90
C LEU A 64 -10.09 -0.82 -6.44
N SER A 65 -11.17 -1.25 -7.09
CA SER A 65 -11.35 -1.09 -8.53
C SER A 65 -11.31 0.38 -8.93
N PHE A 66 -12.04 1.24 -8.22
CA PHE A 66 -12.02 2.69 -8.44
C PHE A 66 -10.60 3.27 -8.33
N ILE A 67 -9.82 2.84 -7.33
CA ILE A 67 -8.43 3.28 -7.14
C ILE A 67 -7.56 2.86 -8.34
N PHE A 68 -7.72 1.64 -8.85
CA PHE A 68 -6.97 1.18 -10.01
C PHE A 68 -7.34 1.96 -11.28
N ASP A 69 -8.63 2.15 -11.54
CA ASP A 69 -9.13 2.97 -12.65
C ASP A 69 -8.66 4.44 -12.53
N LEU A 70 -8.52 4.95 -11.30
CA LEU A 70 -7.98 6.28 -11.05
C LEU A 70 -6.52 6.37 -11.45
N PHE A 71 -5.69 5.39 -11.08
CA PHE A 71 -4.28 5.36 -11.47
C PHE A 71 -4.09 5.18 -12.97
N GLU A 72 -4.83 4.27 -13.59
CA GLU A 72 -4.75 4.06 -15.05
C GLU A 72 -5.05 5.35 -15.82
N ARG A 73 -6.07 6.11 -15.38
CA ARG A 73 -6.46 7.37 -16.03
C ARG A 73 -5.53 8.54 -15.75
N LYS A 74 -5.10 8.72 -14.49
CA LYS A 74 -4.36 9.91 -14.05
C LYS A 74 -2.84 9.73 -14.10
N MET A 75 -2.36 8.49 -14.19
CA MET A 75 -0.94 8.12 -14.16
C MET A 75 -0.60 7.05 -15.21
N PRO A 76 -0.86 7.30 -16.51
CA PRO A 76 -0.65 6.29 -17.57
C PRO A 76 0.81 5.87 -17.76
N GLU A 77 1.76 6.70 -17.33
CA GLU A 77 3.21 6.39 -17.37
C GLU A 77 3.68 5.55 -16.17
N TYR A 78 2.76 5.05 -15.35
CA TYR A 78 3.06 4.29 -14.14
C TYR A 78 2.57 2.84 -14.24
N GLU A 79 3.24 1.97 -13.50
CA GLU A 79 2.89 0.57 -13.36
C GLU A 79 2.43 0.29 -11.93
N LEU A 80 1.37 -0.50 -11.81
CA LEU A 80 0.88 -0.97 -10.52
C LEU A 80 1.54 -2.32 -10.17
N TRP A 81 2.02 -2.41 -8.94
CA TRP A 81 2.69 -3.59 -8.38
C TRP A 81 2.08 -3.98 -7.05
N LEU A 82 1.81 -5.26 -6.85
CA LEU A 82 1.50 -5.81 -5.53
C LEU A 82 2.80 -6.21 -4.83
N PHE A 83 3.17 -5.44 -3.82
CA PHE A 83 4.26 -5.75 -2.92
C PHE A 83 3.72 -6.59 -1.77
N SER A 84 4.33 -7.75 -1.51
CA SER A 84 3.95 -8.61 -0.40
C SER A 84 5.18 -9.15 0.31
N GLY A 85 5.05 -9.37 1.61
CA GLY A 85 6.04 -10.03 2.43
C GLY A 85 5.38 -10.83 3.54
N HIS A 86 6.16 -11.64 4.26
CA HIS A 86 5.63 -12.34 5.42
C HIS A 86 5.41 -11.37 6.59
N SER A 87 4.17 -11.32 7.10
CA SER A 87 3.82 -10.52 8.28
C SER A 87 4.57 -10.98 9.54
N ALA A 88 4.77 -12.29 9.71
CA ALA A 88 5.50 -12.88 10.82
C ALA A 88 6.84 -13.49 10.39
N TRP A 89 7.82 -13.46 11.29
CA TRP A 89 9.07 -14.23 11.13
C TRP A 89 8.75 -15.72 11.04
N GLN A 90 9.29 -16.38 10.02
CA GLN A 90 9.14 -17.82 9.82
C GLN A 90 10.36 -18.55 10.37
N PRO A 91 10.21 -19.76 10.93
CA PRO A 91 11.36 -20.58 11.30
C PRO A 91 12.19 -20.92 10.06
N ASP A 92 13.51 -20.85 10.18
CA ASP A 92 14.40 -21.17 9.07
C ASP A 92 14.48 -22.70 8.84
N THR A 93 13.52 -23.20 8.08
CA THR A 93 13.44 -24.62 7.71
C THR A 93 13.55 -24.80 6.21
N ARG A 94 13.96 -26.01 5.80
CA ARG A 94 14.00 -26.38 4.37
C ARG A 94 12.64 -26.21 3.69
N VAL A 95 11.54 -26.48 4.40
CA VAL A 95 10.18 -26.31 3.87
C VAL A 95 9.87 -24.83 3.63
N VAL A 96 10.23 -23.96 4.58
CA VAL A 96 10.04 -22.50 4.45
C VAL A 96 10.88 -21.94 3.30
N ARG A 97 12.16 -22.33 3.19
CA ARG A 97 13.04 -21.90 2.08
C ARG A 97 12.62 -22.42 0.71
N TYR A 98 11.98 -23.60 0.66
CA TYR A 98 11.43 -24.15 -0.58
C TYR A 98 10.17 -23.39 -1.02
N ARG A 99 9.24 -23.14 -0.09
CA ARG A 99 7.98 -22.43 -0.41
C ARG A 99 8.19 -20.94 -0.67
N ARG A 100 9.17 -20.31 0.00
CA ARG A 100 9.44 -18.86 -0.06
C ARG A 100 8.16 -18.03 0.15
N LEU A 101 8.01 -16.88 -0.50
CA LEU A 101 6.82 -16.04 -0.37
C LEU A 101 5.65 -16.62 -1.17
N TRP A 102 5.79 -16.73 -2.49
CA TRP A 102 4.64 -17.05 -3.34
C TRP A 102 4.11 -18.46 -3.13
N GLY A 103 4.98 -19.42 -2.81
CA GLY A 103 4.57 -20.78 -2.49
C GLY A 103 3.89 -20.88 -1.12
N SER A 104 4.24 -20.04 -0.15
CA SER A 104 3.56 -20.00 1.16
C SER A 104 2.18 -19.37 1.04
N LEU A 105 2.04 -18.27 0.28
CA LEU A 105 0.77 -17.61 -0.02
C LEU A 105 -0.17 -18.55 -0.78
N LYS A 106 0.34 -19.25 -1.82
CA LYS A 106 -0.42 -20.26 -2.54
C LYS A 106 -0.92 -21.38 -1.62
N ALA A 107 -0.09 -21.88 -0.71
CA ALA A 107 -0.49 -22.93 0.24
C ALA A 107 -1.60 -22.48 1.21
N ARG A 108 -1.80 -21.18 1.39
CA ARG A 108 -2.88 -20.57 2.18
C ARG A 108 -4.12 -20.20 1.36
N GLY A 109 -4.15 -20.50 0.06
CA GLY A 109 -5.25 -20.09 -0.83
C GLY A 109 -5.24 -18.60 -1.17
N LEU A 110 -4.07 -17.96 -1.07
CA LEU A 110 -3.79 -16.56 -1.47
C LEU A 110 -3.00 -16.50 -2.77
N GLU A 111 -3.25 -17.45 -3.68
CA GLU A 111 -2.57 -17.45 -4.96
C GLU A 111 -3.04 -16.26 -5.80
N VAL A 112 -2.08 -15.45 -6.23
CA VAL A 112 -2.28 -14.44 -7.25
C VAL A 112 -1.60 -14.93 -8.52
N SER A 113 -2.42 -15.38 -9.46
CA SER A 113 -2.03 -15.97 -10.75
C SER A 113 -1.97 -14.88 -11.82
N GLY A 114 -0.95 -14.91 -12.68
CA GLY A 114 -0.72 -13.86 -13.69
C GLY A 114 0.35 -12.86 -13.25
N GLY A 115 0.80 -12.02 -14.18
CA GLY A 115 1.77 -10.95 -13.92
C GLY A 115 3.24 -11.36 -13.88
N GLN A 116 4.12 -10.38 -14.07
CA GLN A 116 5.57 -10.54 -13.95
C GLN A 116 5.98 -10.43 -12.48
N ARG A 117 6.64 -11.47 -11.96
CA ARG A 117 7.16 -11.51 -10.59
C ARG A 117 8.56 -10.93 -10.51
N SER A 118 8.83 -10.20 -9.43
CA SER A 118 10.21 -9.92 -9.01
C SER A 118 10.86 -11.19 -8.46
N LYS A 119 12.17 -11.13 -8.21
CA LYS A 119 12.82 -12.12 -7.34
C LYS A 119 12.25 -12.03 -5.92
N ASP A 120 12.25 -13.16 -5.22
CA ASP A 120 12.01 -13.21 -3.79
C ASP A 120 13.28 -12.80 -3.05
N TYR A 121 13.15 -11.85 -2.14
CA TYR A 121 14.23 -11.41 -1.26
C TYR A 121 14.02 -11.95 0.15
N ILE A 122 15.10 -12.39 0.76
CA ILE A 122 15.10 -12.94 2.10
C ILE A 122 15.74 -11.96 3.08
N VAL A 123 15.07 -11.72 4.19
CA VAL A 123 15.61 -11.02 5.35
C VAL A 123 15.73 -12.03 6.48
N GLU A 124 16.91 -12.15 7.06
CA GLU A 124 17.22 -13.09 8.13
C GLU A 124 17.51 -12.32 9.42
N ARG A 125 16.86 -12.70 10.53
CA ARG A 125 17.09 -12.10 11.84
C ARG A 125 16.73 -13.06 12.95
N ASN A 126 17.56 -13.14 13.99
CA ASN A 126 17.32 -13.93 15.20
C ASN A 126 16.90 -15.40 14.92
N GLY A 127 17.51 -16.03 13.89
CA GLY A 127 17.20 -17.42 13.49
C GLY A 127 15.87 -17.60 12.73
N GLY A 128 15.14 -16.52 12.45
CA GLY A 128 13.96 -16.51 11.60
C GLY A 128 14.23 -15.86 10.25
N VAL A 129 13.33 -16.12 9.30
CA VAL A 129 13.37 -15.59 7.93
C VAL A 129 12.05 -14.92 7.56
N LYS A 130 12.13 -13.82 6.84
CA LYS A 130 11.00 -13.21 6.10
C LYS A 130 11.34 -13.19 4.62
N PHE A 131 10.33 -13.36 3.78
CA PHE A 131 10.45 -13.27 2.34
C PHE A 131 9.62 -12.08 1.87
N PHE A 132 10.13 -11.38 0.86
CA PHE A 132 9.52 -10.21 0.22
C PHE A 132 9.56 -10.37 -1.28
N GLY A 133 8.53 -9.88 -1.96
CA GLY A 133 8.39 -9.97 -3.41
C GLY A 133 7.42 -8.93 -3.93
N ALA A 134 7.49 -8.67 -5.23
CA ALA A 134 6.54 -7.84 -5.95
C ALA A 134 5.97 -8.59 -7.16
N LEU A 135 4.73 -8.27 -7.51
CA LEU A 135 4.02 -8.85 -8.66
C LEU A 135 3.33 -7.73 -9.45
N ARG A 136 3.66 -7.59 -10.73
CA ARG A 136 3.06 -6.57 -11.60
C ARG A 136 1.58 -6.88 -11.85
N LEU A 137 0.71 -5.86 -11.81
CA LEU A 137 -0.75 -6.00 -11.75
C LEU A 137 -1.58 -6.02 -13.06
N PRO A 138 -1.09 -5.95 -14.32
CA PRO A 138 -1.97 -5.71 -15.46
C PRO A 138 -2.99 -6.83 -15.74
N ASP A 139 -2.80 -8.05 -15.22
CA ASP A 139 -3.68 -9.21 -15.47
C ASP A 139 -4.30 -9.82 -14.20
N LEU A 140 -4.31 -9.07 -13.09
CA LEU A 140 -4.69 -9.62 -11.79
C LEU A 140 -6.11 -9.27 -11.38
N SER A 141 -6.84 -10.29 -10.90
CA SER A 141 -8.16 -10.09 -10.31
C SER A 141 -8.07 -9.18 -9.09
N VAL A 142 -8.80 -8.06 -9.13
CA VAL A 142 -8.96 -7.13 -8.01
C VAL A 142 -9.45 -7.86 -6.76
N GLU A 143 -10.28 -8.89 -6.92
CA GLU A 143 -10.77 -9.71 -5.80
C GLU A 143 -9.64 -10.48 -5.11
N ASN A 144 -8.71 -11.06 -5.89
CA ASN A 144 -7.56 -11.79 -5.35
C ASN A 144 -6.58 -10.83 -4.66
N ILE A 145 -6.39 -9.63 -5.22
CA ILE A 145 -5.54 -8.60 -4.62
C ILE A 145 -6.16 -8.14 -3.28
N LEU A 146 -7.45 -7.83 -3.27
CA LEU A 146 -8.18 -7.46 -2.05
C LEU A 146 -8.05 -8.56 -0.98
N LYS A 147 -8.31 -9.81 -1.36
CA LYS A 147 -8.20 -10.96 -0.45
C LYS A 147 -6.80 -11.06 0.15
N LEU A 148 -5.76 -10.95 -0.67
CA LEU A 148 -4.38 -10.99 -0.19
C LEU A 148 -4.06 -9.80 0.72
N MET A 149 -4.48 -8.59 0.39
CA MET A 149 -4.22 -7.40 1.23
C MET A 149 -4.90 -7.47 2.60
N ILE A 150 -6.08 -8.12 2.67
CA ILE A 150 -6.79 -8.38 3.93
C ILE A 150 -6.07 -9.46 4.75
N GLU A 151 -5.71 -10.59 4.14
CA GLU A 151 -5.15 -11.75 4.86
C GLU A 151 -3.64 -11.68 5.11
N GLU A 152 -2.90 -10.91 4.32
CA GLU A 152 -1.46 -10.70 4.45
C GLU A 152 -1.16 -9.21 4.66
N ARG A 153 -1.24 -8.78 5.93
CA ARG A 153 -1.08 -7.37 6.31
C ARG A 153 0.25 -6.76 5.87
N CYS A 154 1.30 -7.55 5.69
CA CYS A 154 2.58 -7.12 5.12
C CYS A 154 2.53 -6.96 3.59
N SER A 155 1.45 -6.36 3.09
CA SER A 155 1.22 -6.12 1.67
C SER A 155 0.75 -4.70 1.40
N TYR A 156 1.21 -4.18 0.26
CA TYR A 156 0.96 -2.86 -0.29
C TYR A 156 0.73 -2.98 -1.79
N VAL A 157 -0.17 -2.17 -2.34
CA VAL A 157 -0.07 -1.85 -3.78
C VAL A 157 0.86 -0.66 -3.90
N VAL A 158 1.79 -0.71 -4.85
CA VAL A 158 2.80 0.31 -5.07
C VAL A 158 2.72 0.70 -6.53
N VAL A 159 2.60 2.01 -6.77
CA VAL A 159 2.51 2.59 -8.12
C VAL A 159 3.82 3.31 -8.38
N LEU A 160 4.53 2.88 -9.42
CA LEU A 160 5.89 3.33 -9.73
C LEU A 160 5.97 3.78 -11.18
N PRO A 161 6.88 4.72 -11.52
CA PRO A 161 7.15 5.05 -12.91
C PRO A 161 7.47 3.78 -13.73
N SER A 162 7.00 3.74 -14.96
CA SER A 162 7.25 2.61 -15.86
C SER A 162 8.75 2.35 -16.00
N ASN A 163 9.13 1.07 -16.10
CA ASN A 163 10.52 0.60 -16.16
C ASN A 163 11.36 0.85 -14.88
N PHE A 164 10.75 1.22 -13.76
CA PHE A 164 11.46 1.30 -12.49
C PHE A 164 11.95 -0.09 -12.03
N ASP A 165 13.19 -0.17 -11.53
CA ASP A 165 13.72 -1.41 -10.94
C ASP A 165 13.15 -1.66 -9.54
N VAL A 166 12.01 -2.37 -9.51
CA VAL A 166 11.29 -2.71 -8.27
C VAL A 166 12.14 -3.50 -7.28
N GLU A 167 13.15 -4.25 -7.74
CA GLU A 167 14.00 -5.04 -6.87
C GLU A 167 14.76 -4.17 -5.86
N THR A 168 15.07 -2.91 -6.22
CA THR A 168 15.76 -1.97 -5.33
C THR A 168 14.95 -1.61 -4.08
N ILE A 169 13.62 -1.67 -4.17
CA ILE A 169 12.72 -1.41 -3.04
C ILE A 169 12.44 -2.72 -2.30
N VAL A 170 12.17 -3.81 -3.03
CA VAL A 170 11.80 -5.10 -2.41
C VAL A 170 12.91 -5.65 -1.50
N ARG A 171 14.17 -5.42 -1.85
CA ARG A 171 15.35 -5.85 -1.07
C ARG A 171 15.41 -5.30 0.35
N GLU A 172 14.88 -4.11 0.58
CA GLU A 172 14.94 -3.44 1.89
C GLU A 172 13.96 -4.08 2.88
N GLY A 173 12.87 -4.66 2.37
CA GLY A 173 11.78 -5.21 3.18
C GLY A 173 10.99 -4.12 3.92
N TRP A 174 9.92 -4.56 4.57
CA TRP A 174 9.03 -3.69 5.36
C TRP A 174 8.32 -4.50 6.46
N SER A 175 7.65 -3.82 7.38
CA SER A 175 6.96 -4.44 8.51
C SER A 175 5.50 -4.83 8.17
N GLY A 176 4.86 -4.08 7.28
CA GLY A 176 3.41 -4.12 7.04
C GLY A 176 2.61 -3.17 7.91
N ARG A 177 3.27 -2.43 8.81
CA ARG A 177 2.65 -1.52 9.76
C ARG A 177 2.92 -0.09 9.33
N VAL A 178 1.86 0.65 9.05
CA VAL A 178 1.91 2.03 8.55
C VAL A 178 2.81 2.94 9.40
N ILE A 179 2.76 2.79 10.73
CA ILE A 179 3.56 3.59 11.66
C ILE A 179 5.05 3.20 11.65
N GLU A 180 5.40 1.97 11.27
CA GLU A 180 6.79 1.50 11.26
C GLU A 180 7.45 1.65 9.88
N ASP A 181 6.65 1.70 8.81
CA ASP A 181 7.13 1.66 7.42
C ASP A 181 7.42 3.04 6.82
N VAL A 182 7.66 4.06 7.65
CA VAL A 182 7.93 5.44 7.19
C VAL A 182 9.15 5.51 6.26
N SER A 183 10.20 4.71 6.52
CA SER A 183 11.38 4.63 5.63
C SER A 183 11.03 4.04 4.26
N PHE A 184 10.19 2.99 4.24
CA PHE A 184 9.69 2.39 3.01
C PHE A 184 8.82 3.40 2.22
N PHE A 185 7.99 4.19 2.91
CA PHE A 185 7.16 5.22 2.27
C PHE A 185 7.99 6.32 1.62
N ARG A 186 9.05 6.79 2.30
CA ARG A 186 9.99 7.73 1.71
C ARG A 186 10.73 7.12 0.54
N ARG A 187 11.20 5.88 0.66
CA ARG A 187 11.91 5.19 -0.43
C ARG A 187 11.06 5.13 -1.70
N VAL A 188 9.80 4.71 -1.59
CA VAL A 188 8.89 4.69 -2.74
C VAL A 188 8.67 6.10 -3.28
N SER A 189 8.44 7.08 -2.40
CA SER A 189 8.20 8.47 -2.78
C SER A 189 9.42 9.13 -3.44
N ASP A 190 10.63 8.77 -3.01
CA ASP A 190 11.90 9.25 -3.59
C ASP A 190 12.10 8.79 -5.03
N CYS A 191 11.54 7.63 -5.35
CA CYS A 191 11.49 7.10 -6.70
C CYS A 191 10.32 7.65 -7.52
N GLY A 192 9.62 8.67 -7.01
CA GLY A 192 8.44 9.25 -7.65
C GLY A 192 7.22 8.34 -7.60
N GLY A 193 7.19 7.35 -6.72
CA GLY A 193 6.05 6.44 -6.56
C GLY A 193 5.08 6.85 -5.45
N LEU A 194 4.05 6.03 -5.30
CA LEU A 194 3.05 6.11 -4.24
C LEU A 194 2.61 4.72 -3.80
N ILE A 195 2.06 4.65 -2.60
CA ILE A 195 1.68 3.40 -1.94
C ILE A 195 0.20 3.44 -1.65
N VAL A 196 -0.49 2.32 -1.82
CA VAL A 196 -1.85 2.07 -1.35
C VAL A 196 -1.85 0.92 -0.36
N LYS A 197 -2.43 1.16 0.81
CA LYS A 197 -2.52 0.22 1.91
C LYS A 197 -3.97 0.01 2.33
N TYR A 198 -4.41 -1.24 2.37
CA TYR A 198 -5.64 -1.61 3.06
C TYR A 198 -5.52 -1.33 4.57
N PHE A 199 -6.57 -0.77 5.15
CA PHE A 199 -6.74 -0.60 6.60
C PHE A 199 -8.13 -1.03 7.08
N GLY A 200 -8.21 -1.29 8.37
CA GLY A 200 -9.41 -1.76 9.06
C GLY A 200 -9.35 -3.26 9.34
N GLU A 201 -9.80 -3.64 10.52
CA GLU A 201 -9.95 -5.02 10.98
C GLU A 201 -11.39 -5.53 10.81
N PHE A 202 -11.64 -6.79 11.15
CA PHE A 202 -12.97 -7.40 10.99
C PHE A 202 -14.06 -6.67 11.78
N ASP A 203 -13.73 -6.16 12.96
CA ASP A 203 -14.60 -5.46 13.90
C ASP A 203 -14.49 -3.93 13.83
N ASP A 204 -13.58 -3.39 13.03
CA ASP A 204 -13.48 -1.96 12.81
C ASP A 204 -14.68 -1.45 12.02
N ARG A 205 -15.27 -0.36 12.52
CA ARG A 205 -16.35 0.33 11.83
C ARG A 205 -15.89 0.94 10.53
N GLU A 206 -14.64 1.39 10.46
CA GLU A 206 -14.04 2.01 9.29
C GLU A 206 -13.05 1.08 8.60
N ARG A 207 -13.27 0.86 7.30
CA ARG A 207 -12.38 0.03 6.48
C ARG A 207 -12.19 0.67 5.12
N GLY A 208 -11.00 0.52 4.56
CA GLY A 208 -10.70 1.18 3.30
C GLY A 208 -9.25 1.09 2.88
N PHE A 209 -8.83 2.09 2.13
CA PHE A 209 -7.49 2.18 1.57
C PHE A 209 -6.90 3.54 1.85
N LEU A 210 -5.63 3.54 2.25
CA LEU A 210 -4.80 4.70 2.49
C LEU A 210 -3.76 4.77 1.38
N SER A 211 -3.74 5.87 0.63
CA SER A 211 -2.65 6.18 -0.28
C SER A 211 -1.69 7.19 0.35
N ILE A 212 -0.38 6.94 0.24
CA ILE A 212 0.71 7.80 0.73
C ILE A 212 1.70 8.04 -0.41
N GLY A 213 2.13 9.28 -0.57
CA GLY A 213 3.14 9.67 -1.55
C GLY A 213 3.56 11.12 -1.38
N ARG A 214 4.33 11.64 -2.32
CA ARG A 214 4.62 13.09 -2.39
C ARG A 214 3.34 13.89 -2.66
N LEU A 215 3.32 15.12 -2.19
CA LEU A 215 2.16 16.02 -2.30
C LEU A 215 1.65 16.13 -3.73
N GLU A 216 2.52 16.36 -4.69
CA GLU A 216 2.18 16.53 -6.10
C GLU A 216 1.49 15.28 -6.70
N LEU A 217 1.90 14.08 -6.29
CA LEU A 217 1.33 12.83 -6.77
C LEU A 217 -0.03 12.55 -6.12
N VAL A 218 -0.12 12.77 -4.80
CA VAL A 218 -1.38 12.60 -4.07
C VAL A 218 -2.42 13.63 -4.53
N GLN A 219 -2.00 14.86 -4.84
CA GLN A 219 -2.85 15.91 -5.41
C GLN A 219 -3.42 15.55 -6.78
N ALA A 220 -2.66 14.83 -7.62
CA ALA A 220 -3.17 14.36 -8.90
C ALA A 220 -4.39 13.42 -8.75
N LEU A 221 -4.54 12.78 -7.59
CA LEU A 221 -5.67 11.89 -7.25
C LEU A 221 -6.89 12.65 -6.71
N TRP A 222 -6.81 13.97 -6.52
CA TRP A 222 -7.86 14.75 -5.84
C TRP A 222 -8.96 15.29 -6.75
N SER A 223 -8.72 15.31 -8.05
CA SER A 223 -9.58 15.96 -9.03
C SER A 223 -10.26 14.91 -9.90
N ASP A 224 -11.59 14.89 -9.84
CA ASP A 224 -12.46 14.13 -10.76
C ASP A 224 -12.23 14.60 -12.20
#